data_AF-H8Z0P6-F1
#
_entry.id   AF-H8Z0P6-F1
#
_cell.length_a   1.000
_cell.length_b   1.000
_cell.length_c   1.000
_cell.angle_alpha   90.00
_cell.angle_beta   90.00
_cell.angle_gamma   90.00
#
_symmetry.space_group_name_H-M   'P 1'
#
loop_
_entity.id
_entity.type
_entity.pdbx_description
1 polymer ?
#
loop_
_entity_poly.entity_id
_entity_poly.type
_entity_poly.pdbx_seq_one_letter_code
_entity_poly.pdbx_strand_id
1 'polypeptide(L)'
;MTMKRKLSIGAATVGVLIIGFLWLRWGPDSWQVQITGVTGDGRDVQYRIETVEAGTADTLIFKNADAGFTPPYFKFDSATLQAIASRVTRECPQEAVTVHGYGLRITWLDMFPNAVSIDAPKRCREAPTKNRGAHAAS
;
A
#
# COMPACT_ATOMS: atom_id res chain seq x y z
N MET A 1 30.01 16.40 34.64
CA MET A 1 29.41 16.24 33.28
C MET A 1 29.24 17.65 32.70
N THR A 2 29.92 17.97 31.60
CA THR A 2 29.94 19.33 31.02
C THR A 2 28.54 19.72 30.49
N MET A 3 28.16 20.99 30.62
CA MET A 3 26.82 21.50 30.25
C MET A 3 26.43 21.12 28.81
N LYS A 4 27.41 21.09 27.89
CA LYS A 4 27.27 20.64 26.50
C LYS A 4 26.80 19.18 26.39
N ARG A 5 27.27 18.29 27.27
CA ARG A 5 26.91 16.86 27.29
C ARG A 5 25.49 16.62 27.84
N LYS A 6 25.02 17.45 28.77
CA LYS A 6 23.62 17.39 29.25
C LYS A 6 22.65 17.89 28.16
N LEU A 7 23.01 18.96 27.46
CA LEU A 7 22.23 19.49 26.35
C LEU A 7 22.14 18.49 25.18
N SER A 8 23.25 17.83 24.83
CA SER A 8 23.27 16.83 23.77
C SER A 8 22.46 15.57 24.12
N ILE A 9 22.50 15.11 25.37
CA ILE A 9 21.69 13.98 25.84
C ILE A 9 20.20 14.35 25.81
N GLY A 10 19.83 15.54 26.31
CA GLY A 10 18.44 16.02 26.27
C GLY A 10 17.89 16.13 24.84
N ALA A 11 18.67 16.70 23.92
CA ALA A 11 18.31 16.78 22.50
C ALA A 11 18.18 15.39 21.85
N ALA A 12 19.06 14.44 22.18
CA ALA A 12 18.97 13.07 21.68
C ALA A 12 17.71 12.35 22.17
N THR A 13 17.36 12.49 23.46
CA THR A 13 16.12 11.91 24.01
C THR A 13 14.89 12.47 23.31
N VAL A 14 14.82 13.79 23.10
CA VAL A 14 13.72 14.44 22.38
C VAL A 14 13.67 13.95 20.93
N GLY A 15 14.81 13.83 20.25
CA GLY A 15 14.88 13.28 18.89
C GLY A 15 14.32 11.86 18.79
N VAL A 16 14.68 10.98 19.73
CA VAL A 16 14.17 9.60 19.77
C VAL A 16 12.65 9.58 20.02
N LEU A 17 12.16 10.42 20.92
CA LEU A 17 10.71 10.53 21.17
C LEU A 17 9.95 11.03 19.94
N ILE A 18 10.51 12.00 19.20
CA ILE A 18 9.93 12.49 17.95
C ILE A 18 9.90 11.36 16.92
N ILE A 19 11.02 10.65 16.70
CA ILE A 19 11.08 9.53 15.75
C ILE A 19 10.07 8.44 16.13
N GLY A 20 9.97 8.07 17.41
CA GLY A 20 9.00 7.10 17.90
C GLY A 20 7.55 7.55 17.68
N PHE A 21 7.25 8.82 17.91
CA PHE A 21 5.92 9.40 17.63
C PHE A 21 5.60 9.39 16.14
N LEU A 22 6.55 9.78 15.27
CA LEU A 22 6.38 9.74 13.82
C LEU A 22 6.14 8.32 13.33
N TRP A 23 6.86 7.33 13.86
CA TRP A 23 6.68 5.93 13.52
C TRP A 23 5.33 5.39 14.00
N LEU A 24 4.89 5.74 15.21
CA LEU A 24 3.55 5.35 15.68
C LEU A 24 2.43 5.99 14.84
N ARG A 25 2.67 7.22 14.35
CA ARG A 25 1.65 8.01 13.65
C ARG A 25 1.58 7.77 12.15
N TRP A 26 2.69 7.40 11.53
CA TRP A 26 2.87 7.25 10.08
C TRP A 26 3.60 5.97 9.68
N GLY A 27 3.75 5.04 10.61
CA GLY A 27 4.40 3.76 10.39
C GLY A 27 3.67 2.87 9.39
N PRO A 28 4.27 1.71 9.10
CA PRO A 28 3.65 0.69 8.27
C PRO A 28 2.39 0.15 8.96
N ASP A 29 1.35 -0.06 8.16
CA ASP A 29 0.06 -0.57 8.59
C ASP A 29 -0.47 -1.56 7.53
N SER A 30 -1.45 -2.37 7.92
CA SER A 30 -2.04 -3.42 7.10
C SER A 30 -3.55 -3.35 7.17
N TRP A 31 -4.20 -3.19 6.03
CA TRP A 31 -5.65 -3.09 5.94
C TRP A 31 -6.21 -4.31 5.24
N GLN A 32 -7.24 -4.92 5.82
CA GLN A 32 -8.05 -5.93 5.13
C GLN A 32 -9.14 -5.22 4.33
N VAL A 33 -9.04 -5.30 3.01
CA VAL A 33 -9.88 -4.53 2.11
C VAL A 33 -10.27 -5.35 0.88
N GLN A 34 -11.42 -5.06 0.32
CA GLN A 34 -11.84 -5.55 -0.99
C GLN A 34 -11.42 -4.53 -2.05
N ILE A 35 -10.70 -4.97 -3.09
CA ILE A 35 -10.29 -4.08 -4.20
C ILE A 35 -11.46 -3.97 -5.17
N THR A 36 -11.97 -2.76 -5.34
CA THR A 36 -13.14 -2.47 -6.19
C THR A 36 -12.76 -1.94 -7.56
N GLY A 37 -11.57 -1.35 -7.68
CA GLY A 37 -11.13 -0.74 -8.93
C GLY A 37 -9.68 -0.29 -8.89
N VAL A 38 -9.14 -0.10 -10.09
CA VAL A 38 -7.82 0.49 -10.30
C VAL A 38 -7.89 1.56 -11.37
N THR A 39 -7.12 2.64 -11.21
CA THR A 39 -6.98 3.70 -12.20
C THR A 39 -5.52 4.15 -12.26
N GLY A 40 -5.02 4.46 -13.45
CA GLY A 40 -3.66 4.93 -13.68
C GLY A 40 -3.29 4.69 -15.14
N ASP A 41 -2.82 5.74 -15.82
CA ASP A 41 -2.49 5.70 -17.26
C ASP A 41 -1.01 5.40 -17.53
N GLY A 42 -0.22 5.24 -16.46
CA GLY A 42 1.23 5.01 -16.52
C GLY A 42 2.04 6.20 -17.08
N ARG A 43 1.37 7.31 -17.40
CA ARG A 43 1.98 8.56 -17.90
C ARG A 43 2.04 9.59 -16.79
N ASP A 44 0.92 9.77 -16.10
CA ASP A 44 0.88 10.41 -14.79
C ASP A 44 1.12 9.33 -13.75
N VAL A 45 2.31 9.43 -13.18
CA VAL A 45 2.97 8.71 -12.09
C VAL A 45 2.08 8.12 -10.96
N GLN A 46 0.79 8.44 -10.88
CA GLN A 46 -0.11 8.06 -9.80
C GLN A 46 -1.01 6.87 -10.16
N TYR A 47 -0.83 5.78 -9.41
CA TYR A 47 -1.69 4.60 -9.46
C TYR A 47 -2.67 4.64 -8.30
N ARG A 48 -3.97 4.63 -8.61
CA ARG A 48 -5.06 4.67 -7.65
C ARG A 48 -5.66 3.27 -7.49
N ILE A 49 -5.67 2.77 -6.26
CA ILE A 49 -6.33 1.51 -5.88
C ILE A 49 -7.52 1.89 -5.00
N GLU A 50 -8.72 1.59 -5.49
CA GLU A 50 -9.96 1.81 -4.76
C GLU A 50 -10.29 0.56 -3.95
N THR A 51 -10.54 0.75 -2.66
CA THR A 51 -10.83 -0.34 -1.77
C THR A 51 -11.94 0.00 -0.78
N VAL A 52 -12.63 -1.02 -0.31
CA VAL A 52 -13.60 -0.93 0.79
C VAL A 52 -13.12 -1.82 1.92
N GLU A 53 -13.09 -1.30 3.13
CA GLU A 53 -12.65 -2.07 4.29
C GLU A 53 -13.60 -3.25 4.56
N ALA A 54 -13.01 -4.42 4.86
CA ALA A 54 -13.76 -5.65 5.00
C ALA A 54 -14.72 -5.57 6.20
N GLY A 55 -16.02 -5.77 5.93
CA GLY A 55 -17.06 -5.72 6.96
C GLY A 55 -17.56 -4.31 7.30
N THR A 56 -17.08 -3.27 6.61
CA THR A 56 -17.59 -1.90 6.75
C THR A 56 -18.02 -1.33 5.39
N ALA A 57 -18.49 -0.09 5.38
CA ALA A 57 -18.75 0.67 4.14
C ALA A 57 -17.66 1.73 3.89
N ASP A 58 -16.56 1.69 4.64
CA ASP A 58 -15.53 2.71 4.61
C ASP A 58 -14.60 2.51 3.42
N THR A 59 -14.53 3.55 2.58
CA THR A 59 -13.67 3.53 1.40
C THR A 59 -12.25 3.95 1.75
N LEU A 60 -11.27 3.12 1.41
CA LEU A 60 -9.86 3.42 1.52
C LEU A 60 -9.25 3.51 0.12
N ILE A 61 -8.62 4.64 -0.17
CA ILE A 61 -8.00 4.91 -1.48
C ILE A 61 -6.50 4.97 -1.29
N PHE A 62 -5.77 4.09 -1.96
CA PHE A 62 -4.32 4.16 -2.06
C PHE A 62 -3.94 4.91 -3.33
N LYS A 63 -3.01 5.88 -3.22
CA LYS A 63 -2.40 6.54 -4.38
C LYS A 63 -0.90 6.36 -4.28
N ASN A 64 -0.37 5.49 -5.13
CA ASN A 64 1.06 5.29 -5.26
C ASN A 64 1.62 6.21 -6.33
N ALA A 65 2.69 6.92 -6.04
CA ALA A 65 3.41 7.72 -7.02
C ALA A 65 4.79 7.10 -7.32
N ASP A 66 5.06 6.73 -8.57
CA ASP A 66 6.41 6.37 -9.03
C ASP A 66 7.33 7.60 -9.05
N ALA A 67 8.25 7.75 -8.08
CA ALA A 67 9.24 8.81 -8.18
C ALA A 67 10.03 8.62 -9.48
N GLY A 68 10.00 9.65 -10.34
CA GLY A 68 10.59 9.60 -11.68
C GLY A 68 12.11 9.43 -11.70
N PHE A 69 12.69 9.63 -12.90
CA PHE A 69 14.11 9.43 -13.20
C PHE A 69 15.03 10.51 -12.59
N THR A 70 15.19 10.53 -11.27
CA THR A 70 16.36 11.15 -10.61
C THR A 70 17.22 10.04 -10.03
N PRO A 71 18.48 9.84 -10.47
CA PRO A 71 19.30 8.72 -10.02
C PRO A 71 19.62 8.81 -8.51
N PRO A 72 19.79 7.67 -7.78
CA PRO A 72 20.21 6.36 -8.32
C PRO A 72 19.23 5.18 -8.09
N TYR A 73 17.97 5.37 -7.70
CA TYR A 73 17.02 4.27 -7.43
C TYR A 73 15.60 4.67 -7.80
N PHE A 74 14.69 3.81 -8.24
CA PHE A 74 14.62 2.59 -9.05
C PHE A 74 13.11 2.48 -9.29
N LYS A 75 12.66 1.91 -10.40
CA LYS A 75 11.22 1.77 -10.73
C LYS A 75 10.44 1.27 -9.51
N PHE A 76 9.60 2.13 -8.92
CA PHE A 76 8.79 1.76 -7.78
C PHE A 76 7.77 0.73 -8.27
N ASP A 77 7.51 -0.30 -7.46
CA ASP A 77 6.65 -1.42 -7.82
C ASP A 77 5.17 -1.05 -8.03
N SER A 78 4.83 0.24 -8.18
CA SER A 78 3.45 0.71 -8.32
C SER A 78 2.76 0.15 -9.56
N ALA A 79 3.47 0.03 -10.69
CA ALA A 79 2.95 -0.65 -11.88
C ALA A 79 2.65 -2.14 -11.62
N THR A 80 3.51 -2.81 -10.85
CA THR A 80 3.32 -4.20 -10.43
C THR A 80 2.12 -4.33 -9.49
N LEU A 81 2.00 -3.43 -8.50
CA LEU A 81 0.86 -3.38 -7.57
C LEU A 81 -0.45 -3.11 -8.30
N GLN A 82 -0.45 -2.18 -9.27
CA GLN A 82 -1.62 -1.93 -10.11
C GLN A 82 -2.02 -3.18 -10.91
N ALA A 83 -1.05 -3.89 -11.50
CA ALA A 83 -1.33 -5.12 -12.24
C ALA A 83 -1.91 -6.22 -11.34
N ILE A 84 -1.39 -6.37 -10.11
CA ILE A 84 -1.91 -7.31 -9.11
C ILE A 84 -3.34 -6.93 -8.72
N ALA A 85 -3.56 -5.65 -8.37
CA ALA A 85 -4.88 -5.15 -7.98
C ALA A 85 -5.92 -5.31 -9.11
N SER A 86 -5.53 -5.02 -10.37
CA SER A 86 -6.37 -5.23 -11.55
C SER A 86 -6.78 -6.69 -11.70
N ARG A 87 -5.83 -7.62 -11.51
CA ARG A 87 -6.10 -9.06 -11.58
C ARG A 87 -7.02 -9.53 -10.46
N VAL A 88 -6.77 -9.10 -9.22
CA VAL A 88 -7.64 -9.43 -8.07
C VAL A 88 -9.07 -8.96 -8.33
N THR A 89 -9.24 -7.74 -8.84
CA THR A 89 -10.57 -7.20 -9.19
C THR A 89 -11.29 -8.05 -10.24
N ARG A 90 -10.56 -8.64 -11.18
CA ARG A 90 -11.13 -9.45 -12.28
C ARG A 90 -11.42 -10.90 -11.87
N GLU A 91 -10.48 -11.53 -11.17
CA GLU A 91 -10.53 -12.98 -10.88
C GLU A 91 -11.22 -13.27 -9.54
N CYS A 92 -11.17 -12.33 -8.59
CA CYS A 92 -11.68 -12.47 -7.23
C CYS A 92 -12.33 -11.17 -6.71
N PRO A 93 -13.35 -10.62 -7.41
CA PRO A 93 -13.92 -9.31 -7.06
C PRO A 93 -14.53 -9.22 -5.66
N GLN A 94 -14.93 -10.35 -5.06
CA GLN A 94 -15.59 -10.43 -3.75
C GLN A 94 -14.63 -10.82 -2.61
N GLU A 95 -13.36 -11.07 -2.93
CA GLU A 95 -12.40 -11.54 -1.94
C GLU A 95 -11.76 -10.37 -1.20
N ALA A 96 -11.76 -10.44 0.14
CA ALA A 96 -10.95 -9.55 0.95
C ALA A 96 -9.47 -9.90 0.82
N VAL A 97 -8.63 -8.89 0.61
CA VAL A 97 -7.17 -9.01 0.50
C VAL A 97 -6.50 -8.11 1.52
N THR A 98 -5.28 -8.45 1.91
CA THR A 98 -4.50 -7.61 2.81
C THR A 98 -3.62 -6.68 2.00
N VAL A 99 -3.81 -5.38 2.16
CA VAL A 99 -2.94 -4.36 1.57
C VAL A 99 -2.04 -3.83 2.68
N HIS A 100 -0.73 -3.95 2.48
CA HIS A 100 0.25 -3.34 3.37
C HIS A 100 0.69 -2.01 2.79
N GLY A 101 0.88 -1.02 3.64
CA GLY A 101 1.26 0.31 3.19
C GLY A 101 1.66 1.22 4.33
N TYR A 102 1.83 2.49 4.01
CA TYR A 102 2.16 3.53 4.99
C TYR A 102 1.54 4.87 4.60
N GLY A 103 1.45 5.75 5.58
CA GLY A 103 0.90 7.08 5.42
C GLY A 103 -0.53 7.19 5.92
N LEU A 104 -1.04 8.43 5.94
CA LEU A 104 -2.38 8.75 6.41
C LEU A 104 -3.20 9.38 5.28
N ARG A 105 -4.50 9.10 5.27
CA ARG A 105 -5.45 9.91 4.52
C ARG A 105 -5.61 11.27 5.19
N ILE A 106 -5.11 12.33 4.53
CA ILE A 106 -5.39 13.73 4.90
C ILE A 106 -6.10 14.39 3.73
N THR A 107 -7.42 14.49 3.83
CA THR A 107 -8.29 14.97 2.75
C THR A 107 -7.94 16.38 2.29
N TRP A 108 -7.56 17.28 3.21
CA TRP A 108 -7.27 18.68 2.87
C TRP A 108 -5.88 18.93 2.28
N LEU A 109 -4.95 17.96 2.37
CA LEU A 109 -3.60 18.06 1.77
C LEU A 109 -3.45 17.19 0.52
N ASP A 110 -4.55 16.65 -0.01
CA ASP A 110 -4.53 15.61 -1.07
C ASP A 110 -3.58 14.45 -0.74
N MET A 111 -3.36 14.15 0.54
CA MET A 111 -2.49 13.05 0.95
C MET A 111 -3.30 11.77 1.08
N PHE A 112 -2.78 10.71 0.48
CA PHE A 112 -3.34 9.37 0.51
C PHE A 112 -2.26 8.39 0.97
N PRO A 113 -2.64 7.28 1.61
CA PRO A 113 -1.70 6.21 1.93
C PRO A 113 -1.10 5.61 0.64
N ASN A 114 0.15 5.16 0.75
CA ASN A 114 0.84 4.40 -0.29
C ASN A 114 0.75 2.91 0.04
N ALA A 115 0.39 2.09 -0.94
CA ALA A 115 0.49 0.63 -0.84
C ALA A 115 1.93 0.18 -1.14
N VAL A 116 2.40 -0.85 -0.45
CA VAL A 116 3.74 -1.44 -0.65
C VAL A 116 3.60 -2.89 -1.12
N SER A 117 2.60 -3.61 -0.64
CA SER A 117 2.30 -4.97 -1.09
C SER A 117 0.82 -5.29 -1.00
N ILE A 118 0.39 -6.24 -1.82
CA ILE A 118 -0.98 -6.77 -1.84
C ILE A 118 -0.88 -8.28 -1.68
N ASP A 119 -1.35 -8.77 -0.54
CA ASP A 119 -1.47 -10.17 -0.22
C ASP A 119 -2.89 -10.64 -0.52
N ALA A 120 -3.02 -11.25 -1.70
CA ALA A 120 -4.24 -11.89 -2.16
C ALA A 120 -4.04 -13.41 -2.25
N PRO A 121 -5.11 -14.22 -2.14
CA PRO A 121 -5.00 -15.66 -2.32
C PRO A 121 -4.38 -16.04 -3.66
N LYS A 122 -3.58 -17.11 -3.69
CA LYS A 122 -2.84 -17.54 -4.90
C LYS A 122 -3.74 -17.66 -6.13
N ARG A 123 -4.95 -18.19 -5.97
CA ARG A 123 -5.95 -18.33 -7.05
C ARG A 123 -6.30 -17.02 -7.76
N CYS A 124 -6.19 -15.89 -7.04
CA CYS A 124 -6.48 -14.53 -7.52
C CYS A 124 -5.27 -13.86 -8.17
N ARG A 125 -4.05 -14.38 -7.94
CA ARG A 125 -2.80 -13.83 -8.49
C ARG A 125 -2.26 -14.66 -9.65
N GLU A 126 -2.57 -15.95 -9.68
CA GLU A 126 -2.12 -16.87 -10.73
C GLU A 126 -2.81 -16.58 -12.08
N ALA A 127 -2.08 -16.86 -13.15
CA ALA A 127 -2.68 -16.92 -14.48
C ALA A 127 -3.62 -18.13 -14.55
N PRO A 128 -4.84 -17.99 -15.11
CA PRO A 128 -5.71 -19.14 -15.33
C PRO A 128 -5.01 -20.12 -16.28
N THR A 129 -4.79 -21.35 -15.80
CA THR A 129 -4.29 -22.43 -16.63
C THR A 129 -5.46 -23.27 -17.13
N LYS A 130 -5.37 -23.75 -18.38
CA LYS A 130 -6.45 -24.41 -19.13
C LYS A 130 -7.03 -25.68 -18.46
N ASN A 131 -6.40 -26.20 -17.41
CA ASN A 131 -6.77 -27.46 -16.75
C ASN A 131 -7.72 -27.33 -15.56
N ARG A 132 -8.22 -26.13 -15.21
CA ARG A 132 -9.19 -25.97 -14.10
C ARG A 132 -10.61 -26.52 -14.39
N GLY A 133 -10.81 -27.20 -15.53
CA GLY A 133 -12.09 -27.83 -15.92
C GLY A 133 -12.10 -29.37 -15.92
N ALA A 134 -10.99 -30.05 -15.66
CA ALA A 134 -10.90 -31.51 -15.84
C ALA A 134 -11.29 -32.35 -14.60
N HIS A 135 -11.57 -31.74 -13.44
CA HIS A 135 -11.88 -32.47 -12.20
C HIS A 135 -13.28 -32.22 -11.62
N ALA A 136 -14.14 -31.47 -12.32
CA ALA A 136 -15.53 -31.25 -11.90
C ALA A 136 -16.54 -32.14 -12.64
N ALA A 137 -16.09 -33.06 -13.49
CA ALA A 137 -16.94 -33.99 -14.22
C ALA A 137 -16.25 -35.35 -14.39
N SER A 138 -16.22 -36.15 -13.32
CA SER A 138 -16.06 -37.62 -13.36
C SER A 138 -16.54 -38.19 -12.04
#